data_AF-A0A949YMT5-F1
#
_entry.id   AF-A0A949YMT5-F1
#
_cell.length_a   1.000
_cell.length_b   1.000
_cell.length_c   1.000
_cell.angle_alpha   90.00
_cell.angle_beta   90.00
_cell.angle_gamma   90.00
#
_symmetry.space_group_name_H-M   'P 1'
#
loop_
_entity.id
_entity.type
_entity.pdbx_description
1 polymer ?
#
loop_
_entity_poly.entity_id
_entity_poly.type
_entity_poly.pdbx_seq_one_letter_code
_entity_poly.pdbx_strand_id
1 'polypeptide(L)'
;MANSEPTVFKNVCPLDCPDTCSMRVTVQDGVAIDLRGDAEHAFTRGFLCRKMARCLDRVYSPDRLMFPMKRVGVKGAGKFERISWDTDQP
;
A
#
# COMPACT_ATOMS: atom_id res chain seq x y z
N MET A 1 -6.05 19.56 18.34
CA MET A 1 -4.93 19.63 17.37
C MET A 1 -5.56 20.00 16.04
N ALA A 2 -5.06 21.03 15.35
CA ALA A 2 -5.63 21.43 14.06
C ALA A 2 -5.10 20.48 12.97
N ASN A 3 -5.99 19.79 12.24
CA ASN A 3 -5.60 18.91 11.15
C ASN A 3 -5.07 19.74 9.97
N SER A 4 -3.98 19.30 9.34
CA SER A 4 -3.43 19.97 8.16
C SER A 4 -4.35 19.86 6.93
N GLU A 5 -4.15 20.72 5.93
CA GLU A 5 -4.94 20.64 4.70
C GLU A 5 -4.56 19.38 3.89
N PRO A 6 -5.52 18.55 3.44
CA PRO A 6 -5.23 17.36 2.66
C PRO A 6 -4.59 17.71 1.30
N THR A 7 -3.55 16.96 0.93
CA THR A 7 -2.86 17.09 -0.37
C THR A 7 -3.12 15.86 -1.24
N VAL A 8 -3.33 16.05 -2.54
CA VAL A 8 -3.59 14.97 -3.50
C VAL A 8 -2.34 14.64 -4.32
N PHE A 9 -1.92 13.39 -4.31
CA PHE A 9 -0.78 12.87 -5.07
C PHE A 9 -1.23 11.96 -6.21
N LYS A 10 -0.68 12.14 -7.41
CA LYS A 10 -0.84 11.19 -8.52
C LYS A 10 0.09 9.99 -8.31
N ASN A 11 -0.43 8.78 -8.47
CA ASN A 11 0.27 7.51 -8.24
C ASN A 11 -0.16 6.45 -9.27
N VAL A 12 0.55 5.33 -9.30
CA VAL A 12 0.24 4.18 -10.16
C VAL A 12 -0.19 2.97 -9.33
N CYS A 13 -1.13 2.18 -9.86
CA CYS A 13 -1.57 0.94 -9.23
C CYS A 13 -0.41 -0.06 -9.06
N PRO A 14 -0.16 -0.58 -7.84
CA PRO A 14 0.96 -1.48 -7.57
C PRO A 14 0.68 -2.96 -7.91
N LEU A 15 -0.52 -3.29 -8.41
CA LEU A 15 -0.90 -4.67 -8.69
C LEU A 15 -0.42 -5.21 -10.05
N ASP A 16 0.32 -4.38 -10.79
CA ASP A 16 1.02 -4.74 -12.04
C ASP A 16 0.16 -5.54 -13.04
N CYS A 17 -1.11 -5.16 -13.16
CA CYS A 17 -1.98 -5.69 -14.22
C CYS A 17 -1.87 -4.82 -15.48
N PRO A 18 -2.25 -5.35 -16.66
CA PRO A 18 -2.11 -4.64 -17.93
C PRO A 18 -2.78 -3.25 -17.97
N ASP A 19 -3.84 -3.04 -17.16
CA ASP A 19 -4.55 -1.76 -17.12
C ASP A 19 -3.72 -0.58 -16.62
N THR A 20 -2.62 -0.84 -15.88
CA THR A 20 -1.68 0.17 -15.37
C THR A 20 -2.36 1.44 -14.80
N CYS A 21 -3.43 1.25 -14.04
CA CYS A 21 -4.31 2.35 -13.61
C CYS A 21 -3.53 3.50 -12.95
N SER A 22 -3.72 4.74 -13.43
CA SER A 22 -3.36 5.95 -12.68
C SER A 22 -4.38 6.21 -11.57
N MET A 23 -3.89 6.71 -10.43
CA MET A 23 -4.64 6.89 -9.20
C MET A 23 -4.33 8.24 -8.57
N ARG A 24 -5.27 8.74 -7.77
CA ARG A 24 -5.12 9.91 -6.90
C ARG A 24 -5.25 9.48 -5.46
N VAL A 25 -4.26 9.85 -4.64
CA VAL A 25 -4.21 9.52 -3.21
C VAL A 25 -4.26 10.81 -2.42
N THR A 26 -5.27 10.95 -1.58
CA THR A 26 -5.41 12.11 -0.68
C THR A 26 -4.69 11.79 0.63
N VAL A 27 -3.77 12.65 1.02
CA VAL A 27 -2.91 12.49 2.20
C VAL A 27 -3.09 13.68 3.14
N GLN A 28 -3.26 13.40 4.43
CA GLN A 28 -3.36 14.39 5.50
C GLN A 28 -2.46 13.92 6.65
N ASP A 29 -1.64 14.82 7.19
CA ASP A 29 -0.72 14.51 8.32
C ASP A 29 0.16 13.27 8.08
N GLY A 30 0.59 13.05 6.83
CA GLY A 30 1.40 11.89 6.42
C GLY A 30 0.62 10.56 6.28
N VAL A 31 -0.70 10.58 6.43
CA VAL A 31 -1.59 9.41 6.32
C VAL A 31 -2.44 9.52 5.07
N ALA A 32 -2.49 8.46 4.26
CA ALA A 32 -3.41 8.39 3.13
C ALA A 32 -4.84 8.13 3.64
N ILE A 33 -5.76 9.05 3.35
CA ILE A 33 -7.14 9.02 3.86
C ILE A 33 -8.18 8.70 2.78
N ASP A 34 -7.85 8.88 1.50
CA ASP A 34 -8.72 8.49 0.37
C ASP A 34 -7.87 8.06 -0.83
N LEU A 35 -8.43 7.17 -1.65
CA LEU A 35 -7.78 6.64 -2.86
C LEU A 35 -8.82 6.46 -3.96
N ARG A 36 -8.62 7.15 -5.09
CA ARG A 36 -9.52 7.16 -6.26
C ARG A 36 -8.75 6.92 -7.55
N GLY A 37 -9.44 6.48 -8.59
CA GLY A 37 -8.84 6.43 -9.92
C GLY A 37 -8.68 7.83 -10.49
N ASP A 38 -7.64 8.05 -11.29
CA ASP A 38 -7.46 9.32 -11.97
C ASP A 38 -8.40 9.43 -13.18
N ALA A 39 -9.34 10.38 -13.13
CA ALA A 39 -10.30 10.63 -14.21
C ALA A 39 -9.62 11.07 -15.52
N GLU A 40 -8.44 11.69 -15.42
CA GLU A 40 -7.66 12.15 -16.58
C GLU A 40 -6.88 11.02 -17.27
N HIS A 41 -6.81 9.84 -16.67
CA HIS A 41 -6.10 8.71 -17.28
C HIS A 41 -6.85 8.20 -18.49
N ALA A 42 -6.27 8.33 -19.68
CA ALA A 42 -6.93 8.02 -20.95
C ALA A 42 -7.51 6.59 -21.00
N PHE A 43 -6.79 5.63 -20.42
CA PHE A 43 -7.17 4.21 -20.45
C PHE A 43 -8.30 3.90 -19.46
N THR A 44 -8.09 4.17 -18.16
CA THR A 44 -9.02 3.74 -17.10
C THR A 44 -10.06 4.77 -16.70
N ARG A 45 -9.86 6.06 -17.05
CA ARG A 45 -10.83 7.16 -16.87
C ARG A 45 -11.50 7.18 -15.48
N GLY A 46 -10.67 7.06 -14.43
CA GLY A 46 -11.15 7.08 -13.04
C GLY A 46 -11.61 5.74 -12.48
N PHE A 47 -11.68 4.69 -13.30
CA PHE A 47 -12.00 3.35 -12.81
C PHE A 47 -10.87 2.75 -11.97
N LEU A 48 -11.24 2.14 -10.85
CA LEU A 48 -10.41 1.23 -10.07
C LEU A 48 -11.17 -0.08 -9.82
N CYS A 49 -10.48 -1.21 -10.00
CA CYS A 49 -11.05 -2.51 -9.68
C CYS A 49 -11.28 -2.69 -8.17
N ARG A 50 -12.09 -3.68 -7.79
CA ARG A 50 -12.41 -3.99 -6.38
C ARG A 50 -11.16 -4.23 -5.51
N LYS A 51 -10.07 -4.73 -6.09
CA LYS A 51 -8.80 -4.93 -5.39
C LYS A 51 -8.20 -3.61 -4.90
N MET A 52 -8.30 -2.55 -5.70
CA MET A 52 -7.75 -1.23 -5.36
C MET A 52 -8.73 -0.33 -4.62
N ALA A 53 -10.03 -0.49 -4.82
CA ALA A 53 -11.05 0.27 -4.10
C ALA A 53 -10.96 0.17 -2.57
N ARG A 54 -10.30 -0.88 -2.04
CA ARG A 54 -10.05 -1.11 -0.61
C ARG A 54 -8.56 -1.20 -0.27
N CYS A 55 -7.71 -0.55 -1.07
CA CYS A 55 -6.27 -0.68 -0.87
C CYS A 55 -5.82 -0.13 0.50
N LEU A 56 -6.46 0.93 1.00
CA LEU A 56 -6.12 1.51 2.31
C LEU A 56 -6.42 0.55 3.46
N ASP A 57 -7.50 -0.25 3.38
CA ASP A 57 -7.80 -1.32 4.35
C ASP A 57 -6.63 -2.31 4.47
N ARG A 58 -5.96 -2.63 3.34
CA ARG A 58 -4.79 -3.50 3.32
C ARG A 58 -3.53 -2.81 3.84
N VAL A 59 -3.33 -1.54 3.51
CA VAL A 59 -2.17 -0.74 3.95
C VAL A 59 -2.19 -0.52 5.47
N TYR A 60 -3.37 -0.41 6.07
CA TYR A 60 -3.57 -0.18 7.49
C TYR A 60 -4.09 -1.41 8.25
N SER A 61 -4.05 -2.59 7.62
CA SER A 61 -4.46 -3.83 8.27
C SER A 61 -3.61 -4.10 9.53
N PRO A 62 -4.23 -4.57 10.64
CA PRO A 62 -3.48 -4.99 11.83
C PRO A 62 -2.52 -6.16 11.53
N ASP A 63 -2.78 -6.94 10.48
CA ASP A 63 -1.97 -8.09 10.09
C ASP A 63 -0.81 -7.72 9.15
N ARG A 64 -0.59 -6.43 8.87
CA ARG A 64 0.47 -5.99 7.96
C ARG A 64 1.84 -6.35 8.53
N LEU A 65 2.71 -6.92 7.69
CA LEU A 65 4.10 -7.16 8.05
C LEU A 65 4.85 -5.81 8.18
N MET A 66 5.15 -5.45 9.42
CA MET A 66 5.83 -4.18 9.76
C MET A 66 7.33 -4.33 9.99
N PHE A 67 7.80 -5.56 10.21
CA PHE A 67 9.18 -5.86 10.57
C PHE A 67 9.73 -7.02 9.73
N PRO A 68 11.05 -7.07 9.51
CA PRO A 68 11.70 -8.25 8.95
C PRO A 68 11.45 -9.49 9.82
N MET A 69 11.23 -10.62 9.16
CA MET A 69 10.92 -11.89 9.81
C MET A 69 11.86 -12.98 9.27
N LYS A 70 12.63 -13.61 10.16
CA LYS A 70 13.52 -14.73 9.84
C LYS A 70 12.80 -16.05 10.07
N ARG A 71 12.86 -16.96 9.10
CA ARG A 71 12.28 -18.31 9.27
C ARG A 71 13.08 -19.10 10.31
N VAL A 72 12.39 -19.65 11.30
CA VAL A 72 12.95 -20.52 12.34
C VAL A 72 12.29 -21.90 12.30
N GLY A 73 12.90 -22.82 11.56
CA GLY A 73 12.41 -24.19 11.40
C GLY A 73 12.28 -24.64 9.95
N VAL A 74 11.67 -25.81 9.75
CA VAL A 74 11.50 -26.42 8.43
C VAL A 74 10.56 -25.60 7.54
N LYS A 75 10.84 -25.57 6.24
CA LYS A 75 10.00 -24.87 5.25
C LYS A 75 8.56 -25.43 5.31
N GLY A 76 7.58 -24.52 5.35
CA GLY A 76 6.16 -24.87 5.46
C GLY A 76 5.60 -24.91 6.89
N ALA A 77 6.45 -24.88 7.93
CA ALA A 77 5.97 -24.88 9.32
C ALA A 77 5.40 -23.53 9.80
N GLY A 78 5.54 -22.45 9.03
CA GLY A 78 5.03 -21.12 9.38
C GLY A 78 5.71 -20.46 10.59
N LYS A 79 6.87 -20.94 11.02
CA LYS A 79 7.59 -20.42 12.19
C LYS A 79 8.58 -19.34 11.79
N PHE A 80 8.41 -18.14 12.36
CA PHE A 80 9.26 -16.98 12.11
C PHE A 80 9.54 -16.22 13.41
N GLU A 81 10.72 -15.61 13.50
CA GLU A 81 11.10 -14.67 14.55
C GLU A 81 11.38 -13.29 13.95
N ARG A 82 11.12 -12.22 14.71
CA ARG A 82 11.41 -10.86 14.29
C ARG A 82 12.92 -10.59 14.40
N ILE A 83 13.48 -9.88 13.42
CA ILE A 83 14.87 -9.41 13.45
C ILE A 83 14.94 -7.89 13.18
N SER A 84 16.13 -7.29 13.33
CA SER A 84 16.38 -5.89 12.93
C SER A 84 16.70 -5.81 11.43
N TRP A 85 16.41 -4.65 10.83
CA TRP A 85 16.87 -4.32 9.48
C TRP A 85 18.39 -4.28 9.37
N ASP A 86 19.09 -3.92 10.44
CA ASP A 86 20.57 -3.85 10.45
C ASP A 86 21.23 -5.24 10.41
N THR A 87 20.49 -6.29 10.77
CA THR A 87 21.03 -7.65 10.91
C THR A 87 21.21 -8.36 9.56
N ASP A 88 20.41 -7.99 8.55
CA ASP A 88 20.34 -8.62 7.23
C ASP A 88 20.80 -7.67 6.11
N GLN A 89 21.78 -6.79 6.38
CA GLN A 89 22.47 -6.06 5.30
C GLN A 89 23.51 -6.98 4.63
N PRO A 90 23.58 -7.02 3.29
CA PRO A 90 24.64 -7.71 2.57
C PRO A 90 26.03 -7.12 2.84
#